data_AF-A0A4V6J1C8-F1
#
_entry.id   AF-A0A4V6J1C8-F1
#
_cell.length_a   1.000
_cell.length_b   1.000
_cell.length_c   1.000
_cell.angle_alpha   90.00
_cell.angle_beta   90.00
_cell.angle_gamma   90.00
#
_symmetry.space_group_name_H-M   'P 1'
#
loop_
_entity.id
_entity.type
_entity.pdbx_description
1 polymer ?
#
loop_
_entity_poly.entity_id
_entity_poly.type
_entity_poly.pdbx_seq_one_letter_code
_entity_poly.pdbx_strand_id
1 'polypeptide(L)' 'MSIQVGIYIFDNVEVLDFAGPYEVFTCASRVHRGETPLFNVFTVGETRQTIRARAGLQLSPEATIDNHPP' A
#
# COMPACT_ATOMS: atom_id res chain seq x y z
N MET A 1 2.58 19.21 0.27
CA MET A 1 3.30 17.94 0.53
C MET A 1 2.26 16.85 0.70
N SER A 2 2.49 15.69 0.08
CA SER A 2 1.60 14.53 0.20
C SER A 2 1.81 13.82 1.54
N ILE A 3 0.74 13.24 2.09
CA ILE A 3 0.81 12.35 3.25
C ILE A 3 1.25 10.97 2.76
N GLN A 4 2.23 10.36 3.42
CA GLN A 4 2.65 9.00 3.12
C GLN A 4 1.74 7.99 3.80
N VAL A 5 1.32 6.97 3.06
CA VAL A 5 0.48 5.88 3.58
C VAL A 5 1.13 4.55 3.21
N GLY A 6 1.78 3.94 4.20
CA GLY A 6 2.31 2.58 4.10
C GLY A 6 1.25 1.56 4.53
N ILE A 7 0.89 0.63 3.66
CA ILE A 7 -0.04 -0.46 3.97
C ILE A 7 0.78 -1.74 4.14
N TYR A 8 0.79 -2.28 5.36
CA TYR A 8 1.55 -3.48 5.67
C TYR A 8 0.89 -4.73 5.08
N ILE A 9 1.66 -5.51 4.33
CA ILE A 9 1.24 -6.77 3.72
C ILE A 9 2.17 -7.91 4.17
N PHE A 10 1.61 -9.10 4.34
CA PHE A 10 2.29 -10.28 4.85
C PHE A 10 1.66 -11.55 4.28
N ASP A 11 2.32 -12.70 4.45
CA ASP A 11 1.79 -13.97 3.97
C ASP A 11 0.43 -14.30 4.59
N ASN A 12 -0.48 -14.76 3.73
CA ASN A 12 -1.88 -15.04 4.05
C ASN A 12 -2.70 -13.79 4.46
N VAL A 13 -2.27 -12.58 4.07
CA VAL A 13 -3.15 -11.39 4.17
C VAL A 13 -4.42 -11.59 3.33
N GLU A 14 -5.55 -11.11 3.83
CA GLU A 14 -6.78 -11.03 3.05
C GLU A 14 -6.65 -9.92 2.00
N VAL A 15 -7.01 -10.21 0.75
CA VAL A 15 -6.81 -9.24 -0.34
C VAL A 15 -7.62 -7.96 -0.09
N LEU A 16 -8.82 -8.09 0.44
CA LEU A 16 -9.70 -6.96 0.71
C LEU A 16 -9.14 -6.03 1.79
N ASP A 17 -8.42 -6.56 2.78
CA ASP A 17 -7.94 -5.80 3.93
C ASP A 17 -6.88 -4.76 3.54
N PHE A 18 -6.01 -5.07 2.58
CA PHE A 18 -5.04 -4.09 2.07
C PHE A 18 -5.58 -3.32 0.86
N ALA A 19 -6.33 -3.98 -0.05
CA ALA A 19 -6.82 -3.35 -1.26
C ALA A 19 -7.91 -2.30 -0.98
N GLY A 20 -8.75 -2.51 0.04
CA GLY A 20 -9.79 -1.58 0.43
C GLY A 20 -9.23 -0.20 0.81
N PRO A 21 -8.36 -0.11 1.83
CA PRO A 21 -7.68 1.15 2.18
C PRO A 21 -6.87 1.72 1.02
N TYR A 22 -6.17 0.88 0.25
CA TYR A 22 -5.39 1.32 -0.91
C TYR A 22 -6.26 2.09 -1.93
N GLU A 23 -7.41 1.53 -2.30
CA GLU A 23 -8.38 2.16 -3.20
C GLU A 23 -8.97 3.45 -2.60
N VAL A 24 -9.28 3.47 -1.31
CA VAL A 24 -9.84 4.66 -0.64
C VAL A 24 -8.87 5.84 -0.70
N PHE A 25 -7.60 5.64 -0.33
CA PHE A 25 -6.61 6.73 -0.31
C PHE A 25 -6.25 7.20 -1.73
N THR A 26 -6.07 6.28 -2.68
CA THR A 26 -5.77 6.65 -4.07
C THR A 26 -6.96 7.34 -4.74
N CYS A 27 -8.19 6.92 -4.46
CA CYS A 27 -9.41 7.60 -4.89
C CYS A 27 -9.50 9.01 -4.28
N ALA A 28 -9.26 9.15 -2.98
CA ALA A 28 -9.25 10.44 -2.28
C ALA A 28 -8.23 11.41 -2.91
N SER A 29 -7.01 10.95 -3.21
CA SER A 29 -6.02 11.72 -3.94
C SER A 29 -6.50 12.15 -5.33
N ARG A 30 -7.19 11.27 -6.07
CA ARG A 30 -7.69 11.55 -7.42
C ARG A 30 -8.85 12.55 -7.45
N VAL A 31 -9.75 12.50 -6.47
CA VAL A 31 -10.88 13.44 -6.39
C VAL A 31 -10.49 14.78 -5.76
N HIS A 32 -9.36 14.81 -5.03
CA HIS A 32 -8.76 16.04 -4.56
C HIS A 32 -8.25 16.88 -5.75
N ARG A 33 -8.87 18.04 -5.98
CA ARG A 33 -8.55 18.95 -7.10
C ARG A 33 -7.31 19.84 -6.88
N GLY A 34 -6.41 19.41 -5.99
CA GLY A 34 -5.16 20.13 -5.71
C GLY A 34 -4.09 19.82 -6.74
N GLU A 35 -3.10 20.71 -6.89
CA GLU A 35 -1.96 20.51 -7.79
C GLU A 35 -1.02 19.38 -7.33
N THR A 36 -0.99 19.10 -6.01
CA THR A 36 -0.21 18.01 -5.42
C THR A 36 -1.16 16.89 -4.95
N PRO A 37 -0.84 15.61 -5.21
CA PRO A 37 -1.63 14.49 -4.68
C PRO A 37 -1.73 14.55 -3.15
N LEU A 38 -2.90 14.24 -2.60
CA LEU A 38 -3.12 14.30 -1.16
C LEU A 38 -2.34 13.19 -0.41
N PHE A 39 -2.38 11.98 -0.95
CA PHE A 39 -1.71 10.79 -0.43
C PHE A 39 -0.78 10.18 -1.47
N ASN A 40 0.37 9.71 -1.00
CA ASN A 40 1.22 8.77 -1.70
C ASN A 40 1.14 7.42 -0.96
N VAL A 41 0.53 6.44 -1.62
CA VAL A 41 0.16 5.15 -1.03
C VAL A 41 1.09 4.08 -1.56
N PHE A 42 1.65 3.26 -0.69
CA PHE A 42 2.53 2.16 -1.06
C PHE A 42 2.40 1.00 -0.09
N THR A 43 2.83 -0.17 -0.52
CA THR A 43 2.84 -1.40 0.28
C THR A 43 4.16 -1.56 1.03
N VAL A 44 4.09 -2.04 2.27
CA VAL A 44 5.24 -2.32 3.14
C VAL A 44 5.21 -3.79 3.54
N GLY A 45 6.34 -4.47 3.47
CA GLY A 45 6.48 -5.85 3.96
C GLY A 45 7.60 -5.98 4.97
N GLU A 46 7.69 -7.15 5.60
CA GLU A 46 8.86 -7.52 6.40
C GLU A 46 10.12 -7.56 5.51
N THR A 47 9.97 -8.10 4.30
CA THR A 47 11.01 -8.11 3.26
C THR A 47 10.41 -7.66 1.92
N ARG A 48 11.23 -7.53 0.86
CA ARG A 48 10.75 -7.28 -0.51
C ARG A 48 10.37 -8.56 -1.27
N GLN A 49 10.36 -9.71 -0.60
CA GLN A 49 10.01 -10.98 -1.26
C GLN A 49 8.52 -11.01 -1.60
N THR A 50 8.17 -11.73 -2.67
CA THR A 50 6.78 -11.97 -3.04
C THR A 50 6.07 -12.73 -1.92
N ILE A 51 4.96 -12.18 -1.45
CA ILE A 51 4.06 -12.84 -0.50
C ILE A 51 2.91 -13.52 -1.24
N ARG A 52 2.23 -14.44 -0.56
CA ARG A 52 1.00 -15.08 -1.05
C ARG A 52 -0.18 -14.72 -0.15
N ALA A 53 -1.16 -13.99 -0.69
CA ALA A 53 -2.42 -13.72 -0.02
C ALA A 53 -3.28 -15.00 0.11
N ARG A 54 -4.31 -14.97 0.96
CA ARG A 54 -5.17 -16.15 1.27
C ARG A 54 -5.70 -16.92 0.06
N ALA A 55 -6.16 -16.20 -0.96
CA ALA A 55 -6.71 -16.78 -2.19
C ALA A 55 -5.65 -17.13 -3.25
N GLY A 56 -4.36 -17.10 -2.89
CA GLY A 56 -3.25 -17.44 -3.78
C GLY A 56 -2.72 -16.30 -4.64
N LEU A 57 -3.30 -15.08 -4.55
CA LEU A 57 -2.76 -13.89 -5.19
C LEU A 57 -1.34 -13.63 -4.70
N GLN A 58 -0.43 -13.38 -5.64
CA GLN A 58 0.97 -13.08 -5.34
C GLN A 58 1.22 -11.59 -5.53
N LEU A 59 1.91 -10.98 -4.57
CA LEU A 59 2.24 -9.56 -4.58
C LEU A 59 3.60 -9.34 -3.90
N SER A 60 4.37 -8.38 -4.39
CA SER A 60 5.67 -8.01 -3.82
C SER A 60 5.55 -6.64 -3.15
N PRO A 61 5.99 -6.50 -1.89
CA PRO A 61 5.98 -5.21 -1.21
C PRO A 61 6.87 -4.18 -1.89
N GLU A 62 6.38 -2.94 -1.96
CA GLU A 62 7.13 -1.83 -2.55
C GLU A 62 8.26 -1.34 -1.65
N ALA A 63 8.13 -1.50 -0.33
CA ALA A 63 9.12 -1.11 0.67
C ALA A 63 9.20 -2.14 1.81
N THR A 64 10.22 -2.03 2.65
CA THR A 64 10.30 -2.77 3.92
C THR A 64 10.09 -1.85 5.10
N ILE A 65 9.78 -2.40 6.27
CA ILE A 65 9.68 -1.62 7.52
C ILE A 65 10.96 -0.81 7.78
N ASP A 66 12.13 -1.37 7.45
CA ASP A 66 13.40 -0.67 7.65
C ASP A 66 13.75 0.34 6.54
N ASN A 67 13.06 0.28 5.40
CA ASN A 67 13.40 1.06 4.20
C ASN A 67 12.12 1.55 3.50
N HIS A 68 11.25 2.23 4.25
CA HIS A 68 10.09 2.91 3.72
C HIS A 68 10.35 4.41 3.52
N PRO A 69 9.66 5.07 2.57
CA PRO A 69 9.67 6.53 2.46
C PRO A 69 9.31 7.23 3.78
N PRO A 70 9.96 8.36 4.13
CA PRO A 70 9.65 9.13 5.34
C PRO A 70 8.31 9.86 5.24
#